data_AF-A0A257H598-F1
#
_entry.id   AF-A0A257H598-F1
#
_cell.length_a   1.000
_cell.length_b   1.000
_cell.length_c   1.000
_cell.angle_alpha   90.00
_cell.angle_beta   90.00
_cell.angle_gamma   90.00
#
_symmetry.space_group_name_H-M   'P 1'
#
loop_
_entity.id
_entity.type
_entity.pdbx_description
1 polymer ?
#
loop_
_entity_poly.entity_id
_entity_poly.type
_entity_poly.pdbx_seq_one_letter_code
_entity_poly.pdbx_strand_id
1 'polypeptide(L)'
;MFWQAVNPPPKPEGLPAAIKRRMGMGQMRYTFVHDHLEIDDLSQDVSTRYFKSPRDYGFTVREYDGARTAWARDFENGTMLVTNVAGDSHVLSPKLPARIIFLDPTGYPLQDTGALQSADQRDAEVVKVRMTITATYDLQGAEPEAARSALIALLDETLVDAMRFSEEKVRLLDHAFESSSLLIEDHKTSSDTDFSKLLDL
;
A
#
# COMPACT_ATOMS: atom_id res chain seq x y z
N MET A 1 24.76 6.57 7.08
CA MET A 1 24.37 7.79 7.82
C MET A 1 24.19 7.39 9.27
N PHE A 2 24.85 8.07 10.22
CA PHE A 2 24.83 7.71 11.64
C PHE A 2 23.75 8.52 12.37
N TRP A 3 22.97 7.86 13.24
CA TRP A 3 21.95 8.49 14.08
C TRP A 3 22.42 8.46 15.52
N GLN A 4 23.00 9.55 15.99
CA GLN A 4 23.48 9.68 17.37
C GLN A 4 22.59 10.68 18.11
N ALA A 5 22.04 10.26 19.26
CA ALA A 5 21.20 11.14 20.08
C ALA A 5 22.07 12.18 20.78
N VAL A 6 21.66 13.46 20.75
CA VAL A 6 22.45 14.58 21.31
C VAL A 6 22.48 14.52 22.84
N ASN A 7 21.41 13.99 23.47
CA ASN A 7 21.31 13.71 24.90
C ASN A 7 20.37 12.51 25.13
N PRO A 8 20.85 11.26 25.04
CA PRO A 8 19.99 10.10 25.26
C PRO A 8 19.56 10.04 26.73
N PRO A 9 18.26 9.97 27.04
CA PRO A 9 17.83 9.70 28.41
C PRO A 9 18.32 8.32 28.85
N PRO A 10 18.56 8.09 30.15
CA PRO A 10 18.87 6.77 30.65
C PRO A 10 17.74 5.80 30.29
N LYS A 11 18.10 4.64 29.73
CA LYS A 11 17.11 3.63 29.33
C LYS A 11 16.44 3.04 30.59
N PRO A 12 15.10 3.03 30.67
CA PRO A 12 14.39 2.31 31.73
C PRO A 12 14.79 0.83 31.77
N GLU A 13 14.84 0.26 32.98
CA GLU A 13 15.00 -1.19 33.15
C GLU A 13 13.70 -1.94 32.80
N GLY A 14 13.81 -3.18 32.33
CA GLY A 14 12.65 -4.03 32.03
C GLY A 14 11.88 -3.65 30.76
N LEU A 15 12.51 -2.93 29.83
CA LEU A 15 11.91 -2.66 28.51
C LEU A 15 11.67 -3.96 27.74
N PRO A 16 10.60 -4.06 26.93
CA PRO A 16 10.45 -5.16 26.00
C PRO A 16 11.55 -5.12 24.92
N ALA A 17 11.93 -6.28 24.41
CA ALA A 17 12.76 -6.38 23.22
C ALA A 17 11.91 -6.15 21.95
N ALA A 18 12.48 -5.46 20.96
CA ALA A 18 11.95 -5.48 19.61
C ALA A 18 12.21 -6.84 18.96
N ILE A 19 11.23 -7.38 18.24
CA ILE A 19 11.26 -8.72 17.68
C ILE A 19 11.70 -8.66 16.23
N LYS A 20 12.74 -9.41 15.87
CA LYS A 20 13.17 -9.51 14.47
C LYS A 20 12.30 -10.52 13.72
N ARG A 21 11.54 -10.06 12.74
CA ARG A 21 10.66 -10.85 11.89
C ARG A 21 11.10 -10.87 10.45
N ARG A 22 10.79 -11.97 9.77
CA ARG A 22 10.90 -12.10 8.32
C ARG A 22 9.54 -11.73 7.71
N MET A 23 9.54 -10.71 6.85
CA MET A 23 8.36 -10.30 6.10
C MET A 23 8.18 -11.17 4.85
N GLY A 24 7.00 -11.10 4.21
CA GLY A 24 6.63 -11.92 3.03
C GLY A 24 7.63 -11.88 1.86
N MET A 25 8.43 -10.81 1.73
CA MET A 25 9.47 -10.66 0.71
C MET A 25 10.88 -11.07 1.18
N GLY A 26 11.00 -11.77 2.31
CA GLY A 26 12.30 -12.15 2.90
C GLY A 26 13.07 -11.00 3.58
N GLN A 27 12.54 -9.78 3.54
CA GLN A 27 13.06 -8.63 4.27
C GLN A 27 12.92 -8.85 5.78
N MET A 28 13.98 -8.56 6.54
CA MET A 28 13.94 -8.62 8.00
C MET A 28 13.49 -7.25 8.55
N ARG A 29 12.47 -7.24 9.41
CA ARG A 29 12.01 -6.05 10.14
C ARG A 29 12.00 -6.29 11.64
N TYR A 30 12.31 -5.26 12.40
CA TYR A 30 12.10 -5.18 13.84
C TYR A 30 10.69 -4.68 14.09
N THR A 31 9.89 -5.51 14.73
CA THR A 31 8.52 -5.26 15.15
C THR A 31 8.45 -5.14 16.67
N PHE A 32 7.33 -4.70 17.22
CA PHE A 32 7.11 -4.70 18.67
C PHE A 32 5.65 -4.95 19.00
N VAL A 33 5.38 -5.44 20.21
CA VAL A 33 4.00 -5.60 20.68
C VAL A 33 3.54 -4.34 21.39
N HIS A 34 2.34 -3.87 21.03
CA HIS A 34 1.63 -2.79 21.70
C HIS A 34 0.14 -3.14 21.74
N ASP A 35 -0.46 -3.08 22.93
CA ASP A 35 -1.86 -3.48 23.17
C ASP A 35 -2.23 -4.85 22.56
N HIS A 36 -1.35 -5.84 22.76
CA HIS A 36 -1.47 -7.22 22.21
C HIS A 36 -1.40 -7.36 20.69
N LEU A 37 -1.15 -6.27 19.97
CA LEU A 37 -0.94 -6.27 18.52
C LEU A 37 0.55 -6.17 18.21
N GLU A 38 1.02 -6.98 17.27
CA GLU A 38 2.38 -6.85 16.73
C GLU A 38 2.38 -5.74 15.68
N ILE A 39 3.21 -4.72 15.89
CA ILE A 39 3.33 -3.52 15.05
C ILE A 39 4.63 -3.62 14.26
N ASP A 40 4.52 -3.63 12.93
CA ASP A 40 5.62 -3.69 11.97
C ASP A 40 5.72 -2.42 11.10
N ASP A 41 4.61 -1.69 10.95
CA ASP A 41 4.52 -0.39 10.31
C ASP A 41 3.59 0.56 11.07
N LEU A 42 4.16 1.64 11.60
CA LEU A 42 3.42 2.68 12.34
C LEU A 42 2.52 3.54 11.46
N SER A 43 2.71 3.49 10.13
CA SER A 43 1.90 4.21 9.15
C SER A 43 0.67 3.42 8.69
N GLN A 44 0.59 2.12 9.01
CA GLN A 44 -0.52 1.25 8.62
C GLN A 44 -1.16 0.64 9.87
N ASP A 45 -2.23 1.25 10.37
CA ASP A 45 -2.99 0.64 11.48
C ASP A 45 -3.72 -0.61 10.96
N VAL A 46 -3.29 -1.77 11.45
CA VAL A 46 -3.85 -3.09 11.16
C VAL A 46 -5.31 -3.22 11.61
N SER A 47 -5.83 -2.29 12.42
CA SER A 47 -7.13 -2.40 13.10
C SER A 47 -8.19 -1.36 12.72
N THR A 48 -7.85 -0.10 12.39
CA THR A 48 -8.89 0.97 12.30
C THR A 48 -8.94 1.83 11.03
N ARG A 49 -8.10 1.59 10.00
CA ARG A 49 -8.04 2.44 8.78
C ARG A 49 -7.69 3.93 9.01
N TYR A 50 -7.28 4.34 10.20
CA TYR A 50 -6.84 5.70 10.50
C TYR A 50 -5.36 5.75 10.89
N PHE A 51 -4.68 6.84 10.54
CA PHE A 51 -3.31 7.11 10.99
C PHE A 51 -3.30 7.33 12.50
N LYS A 52 -2.53 6.50 13.21
CA LYS A 52 -2.25 6.67 14.64
C LYS A 52 -0.94 7.42 14.82
N SER A 53 -0.92 8.35 15.78
CA SER A 53 0.29 9.09 16.09
C SER A 53 1.33 8.15 16.68
N PRO A 54 2.65 8.26 16.36
CA PRO A 54 3.68 7.49 17.05
C PRO A 54 3.63 7.64 18.58
N ARG A 55 3.12 8.79 19.06
CA ARG A 55 2.87 9.02 20.49
C ARG A 55 1.97 7.96 21.11
N ASP A 56 0.96 7.49 20.38
CA ASP A 56 -0.01 6.50 20.87
C ASP A 56 0.69 5.16 21.13
N TYR A 57 1.72 4.86 20.34
CA TYR A 57 2.61 3.72 20.52
C TYR A 57 3.76 3.98 21.51
N GLY A 58 3.70 5.05 22.30
CA GLY A 58 4.72 5.39 23.31
C GLY A 58 6.01 5.98 22.76
N PHE A 59 6.01 6.53 21.53
CA PHE A 59 7.17 7.26 21.00
C PHE A 59 7.19 8.71 21.51
N THR A 60 8.41 9.24 21.67
CA THR A 60 8.67 10.62 22.08
C THR A 60 9.60 11.30 21.08
N VAL A 61 9.40 12.59 20.80
CA VAL A 61 10.33 13.32 19.92
C VAL A 61 11.65 13.53 20.64
N ARG A 62 12.77 13.18 19.98
CA ARG A 62 14.13 13.37 20.47
C ARG A 62 15.02 14.00 19.40
N GLU A 63 16.03 14.73 19.85
CA GLU A 63 17.04 15.37 19.01
C GLU A 63 18.21 14.43 18.72
N TYR A 64 18.60 14.38 17.45
CA TYR A 64 19.71 13.62 16.93
C TYR A 64 20.68 14.58 16.20
N ASP A 65 21.95 14.18 16.13
CA ASP A 65 23.03 14.95 15.52
C ASP A 65 22.65 15.48 14.13
N GLY A 66 23.07 16.73 13.86
CA GLY A 66 22.74 17.44 12.62
C GLY A 66 21.40 18.18 12.64
N ALA A 67 20.93 18.60 13.82
CA ALA A 67 19.68 19.35 14.03
C ALA A 67 18.42 18.61 13.56
N ARG A 68 18.42 17.29 13.70
CA ARG A 68 17.30 16.43 13.29
C ARG A 68 16.46 16.03 14.50
N THR A 69 15.16 15.91 14.28
CA THR A 69 14.23 15.38 15.27
C THR A 69 13.62 14.08 14.74
N ALA A 70 13.53 13.07 15.60
CA ALA A 70 12.90 11.80 15.30
C ALA A 70 11.94 11.40 16.43
N TRP A 71 10.84 10.74 16.09
CA TRP A 71 10.07 10.02 17.09
C TRP A 71 10.87 8.79 17.51
N ALA A 72 11.14 8.63 18.79
CA ALA A 72 11.98 7.58 19.33
C ALA A 72 11.28 6.81 20.44
N ARG A 73 11.46 5.49 20.43
CA ARG A 73 11.09 4.57 21.51
C ARG A 73 12.23 3.60 21.77
N ASP A 74 12.59 3.46 23.03
CA ASP A 74 13.64 2.52 23.45
C ASP A 74 13.08 1.12 23.66
N PHE A 75 13.92 0.15 23.33
CA PHE A 75 13.74 -1.27 23.57
C PHE A 75 14.98 -1.81 24.29
N GLU A 76 14.86 -2.99 24.88
CA GLU A 76 15.99 -3.65 25.54
C GLU A 76 17.18 -3.81 24.57
N ASN A 77 16.88 -4.21 23.33
CA ASN A 77 17.87 -4.52 22.30
C ASN A 77 18.17 -3.36 21.35
N GLY A 78 17.69 -2.14 21.61
CA GLY A 78 17.91 -1.03 20.69
C GLY A 78 17.00 0.17 20.89
N THR A 79 16.91 1.01 19.86
CA THR A 79 16.02 2.16 19.82
C THR A 79 15.40 2.24 18.44
N MET A 80 14.07 2.33 18.37
CA MET A 80 13.35 2.53 17.12
C MET A 80 13.10 4.02 16.90
N LEU A 81 13.43 4.50 15.70
CA LEU A 81 13.21 5.86 15.24
C LEU A 81 12.18 5.88 14.12
N VAL A 82 11.39 6.94 14.09
CA VAL A 82 10.38 7.19 13.06
C VAL A 82 10.50 8.62 12.58
N THR A 83 10.68 8.77 11.28
CA THR A 83 10.75 10.06 10.59
C THR A 83 9.91 10.01 9.32
N ASN A 84 9.69 11.14 8.66
CA ASN A 84 9.28 11.12 7.26
C ASN A 84 10.45 10.61 6.38
N VAL A 85 10.21 10.50 5.07
CA VAL A 85 11.25 10.11 4.08
C VAL A 85 12.44 11.08 4.03
N ALA A 86 12.22 12.36 4.32
CA ALA A 86 13.26 13.39 4.36
C ALA A 86 14.11 13.37 5.66
N GLY A 87 13.67 12.65 6.68
CA GLY A 87 14.35 12.57 7.98
C GLY A 87 13.82 13.51 9.07
N ASP A 88 12.64 14.12 8.89
CA ASP A 88 11.99 15.00 9.86
C ASP A 88 10.89 14.29 10.67
N SER A 89 10.78 14.57 11.98
CA SER A 89 9.72 14.01 12.84
C SER A 89 8.38 14.75 12.74
N HIS A 90 8.34 16.00 12.28
CA HIS A 90 7.16 16.86 12.39
C HIS A 90 6.15 16.71 11.25
N VAL A 91 6.48 15.96 10.19
CA VAL A 91 5.71 15.90 8.94
C VAL A 91 5.23 14.48 8.63
N LEU A 92 5.00 13.67 9.66
CA LEU A 92 4.36 12.37 9.46
C LEU A 92 2.93 12.59 8.96
N SER A 93 2.56 11.92 7.88
CA SER A 93 1.28 12.07 7.20
C SER A 93 0.71 10.71 6.85
N PRO A 94 -0.61 10.50 6.93
CA PRO A 94 -1.26 9.30 6.39
C PRO A 94 -0.98 9.06 4.91
N LYS A 95 -0.63 10.13 4.16
CA LYS A 95 -0.44 10.07 2.70
C LYS A 95 0.99 9.72 2.29
N LEU A 96 1.95 9.78 3.20
CA LEU A 96 3.36 9.56 2.90
C LEU A 96 3.92 8.47 3.83
N PRO A 97 4.70 7.51 3.31
CA PRO A 97 5.23 6.44 4.14
C PRO A 97 6.17 6.99 5.21
N ALA A 98 6.08 6.44 6.41
CA ALA A 98 7.05 6.70 7.46
C ALA A 98 8.35 5.93 7.18
N ARG A 99 9.48 6.56 7.48
CA ARG A 99 10.79 5.90 7.54
C ARG A 99 11.00 5.40 8.97
N ILE A 100 11.24 4.11 9.11
CA ILE A 100 11.44 3.41 10.37
C ILE A 100 12.88 2.92 10.40
N ILE A 101 13.61 3.31 11.44
CA ILE A 101 15.01 2.97 11.63
C ILE A 101 15.13 2.25 12.96
N PHE A 102 15.77 1.09 13.00
CA PHE A 102 16.09 0.41 14.26
C PHE A 102 17.59 0.48 14.48
N LEU A 103 17.98 1.11 15.59
CA LEU A 103 19.37 1.20 16.03
C LEU A 103 19.64 0.13 17.08
N ASP A 104 20.82 -0.47 17.03
CA ASP A 104 21.31 -1.31 18.13
C ASP A 104 21.67 -0.44 19.36
N PRO A 105 22.06 -1.05 20.49
CA PRO A 105 22.46 -0.30 21.69
C PRO A 105 23.70 0.59 21.50
N THR A 106 24.49 0.36 20.46
CA THR A 106 25.67 1.18 20.10
C THR A 106 25.30 2.37 19.20
N GLY A 107 24.05 2.47 18.75
CA GLY A 107 23.56 3.49 17.83
C GLY A 107 23.75 3.12 16.36
N TYR A 108 24.15 1.89 16.05
CA TYR A 108 24.33 1.44 14.67
C TYR A 108 22.99 1.03 14.04
N PRO A 109 22.65 1.46 12.81
CA PRO A 109 21.39 1.09 12.17
C PRO A 109 21.38 -0.38 11.75
N LEU A 110 20.53 -1.19 12.38
CA LEU A 110 20.23 -2.57 12.01
C LEU A 110 19.07 -2.68 11.02
N GLN A 111 18.22 -1.66 10.94
CA GLN A 111 17.16 -1.50 9.97
C GLN A 111 17.04 -0.03 9.59
N ASP A 112 16.76 0.23 8.32
CA ASP A 112 16.36 1.54 7.85
C ASP A 112 15.44 1.35 6.63
N THR A 113 14.13 1.55 6.83
CA THR A 113 13.15 1.37 5.74
C THR A 113 13.28 2.45 4.65
N GLY A 114 13.99 3.55 4.91
CA GLY A 114 14.33 4.56 3.90
C GLY A 114 15.57 4.18 3.10
N ALA A 115 16.56 3.51 3.70
CA ALA A 115 17.69 2.94 2.95
C ALA A 115 17.27 1.74 2.09
N LEU A 116 16.26 0.99 2.54
CA LEU A 116 15.58 -0.04 1.73
C LEU A 116 14.79 0.57 0.57
N GLN A 117 14.42 1.85 0.61
CA GLN A 117 13.90 2.58 -0.55
C GLN A 117 15.00 3.04 -1.52
N SER A 118 16.24 3.28 -1.05
CA SER A 118 17.36 3.66 -1.93
C SER A 118 18.05 2.47 -2.62
N ALA A 119 17.94 1.24 -2.09
CA ALA A 119 18.46 0.04 -2.77
C ALA A 119 17.51 -0.48 -3.87
N ASP A 120 16.26 -0.02 -3.90
CA ASP A 120 15.27 -0.37 -4.92
C ASP A 120 14.73 0.87 -5.68
N GLN A 121 15.39 2.02 -5.52
CA GLN A 121 15.34 3.10 -6.51
C GLN A 121 16.13 2.68 -7.77
N ARG A 122 15.69 1.62 -8.43
CA ARG A 122 15.44 1.84 -9.86
C ARG A 122 14.35 2.89 -9.86
N ASP A 123 14.51 3.98 -10.62
CA ASP A 123 13.36 4.79 -11.00
C ASP A 123 12.22 3.80 -11.25
N ALA A 124 11.20 3.78 -10.38
CA ALA A 124 10.08 2.92 -10.61
C ALA A 124 9.56 3.40 -11.97
N GLU A 125 9.79 2.58 -12.99
CA GLU A 125 9.39 2.88 -14.35
C GLU A 125 7.86 2.74 -14.33
N VAL A 126 7.20 3.76 -13.79
CA VAL A 126 5.76 3.78 -13.62
C VAL A 126 5.19 4.03 -15.00
N VAL A 127 4.86 2.93 -15.66
CA VAL A 127 4.14 2.96 -16.92
C VAL A 127 2.66 2.92 -16.63
N LYS A 128 1.91 3.86 -17.20
CA LYS A 128 0.45 3.79 -17.25
C LYS A 128 0.05 2.85 -18.39
N VAL A 129 -0.60 1.73 -18.05
CA VAL A 129 -1.15 0.81 -19.04
C VAL A 129 -2.62 1.17 -19.26
N ARG A 130 -2.96 1.58 -20.49
CA ARG A 130 -4.36 1.77 -20.91
C ARG A 130 -4.82 0.52 -21.66
N MET A 131 -5.92 -0.07 -21.20
CA MET A 131 -6.49 -1.29 -21.77
C MET A 131 -7.95 -1.07 -22.13
N THR A 132 -8.37 -1.56 -23.29
CA THR A 132 -9.77 -1.57 -23.74
C THR A 132 -10.28 -3.00 -23.66
N ILE A 133 -11.38 -3.21 -22.94
CA ILE A 133 -11.98 -4.53 -22.73
C ILE A 133 -13.37 -4.53 -23.36
N THR A 134 -13.66 -5.57 -24.15
CA THR A 134 -14.99 -5.86 -24.67
C THR A 134 -15.43 -7.20 -24.12
N ALA A 135 -16.60 -7.23 -23.49
CA ALA A 135 -17.19 -8.44 -22.93
C ALA A 135 -18.64 -8.54 -23.39
N THR A 136 -19.04 -9.74 -23.82
CA THR A 136 -20.42 -10.04 -24.20
C THR A 136 -21.11 -10.71 -23.02
N TYR A 137 -22.26 -10.16 -22.62
CA TYR A 137 -23.07 -10.69 -21.53
C TYR A 137 -24.37 -11.28 -22.08
N ASP A 138 -24.75 -12.46 -21.59
CA ASP A 138 -26.13 -12.93 -21.71
C ASP A 138 -26.96 -12.22 -20.64
N LEU A 139 -27.88 -11.35 -21.07
CA LEU A 139 -28.66 -10.53 -20.16
C LEU A 139 -29.75 -11.32 -19.43
N GLN A 140 -30.24 -12.43 -19.98
CA GLN A 140 -31.30 -13.26 -19.36
C GLN A 140 -32.51 -12.46 -18.81
N GLY A 141 -32.87 -11.36 -19.47
CA GLY A 141 -33.95 -10.46 -19.05
C GLY A 141 -33.55 -9.31 -18.12
N ALA A 142 -32.27 -9.16 -17.78
CA ALA A 142 -31.73 -8.00 -17.07
C ALA A 142 -31.49 -6.79 -17.99
N GLU A 143 -31.47 -5.60 -17.40
CA GLU A 143 -31.14 -4.36 -18.11
C GLU A 143 -29.66 -4.34 -18.55
N PRO A 144 -29.31 -3.77 -19.72
CA PRO A 144 -27.94 -3.67 -20.21
C PRO A 144 -26.97 -3.00 -19.22
N GLU A 145 -27.47 -2.05 -18.41
CA GLU A 145 -26.68 -1.37 -17.38
C GLU A 145 -26.21 -2.32 -16.27
N ALA A 146 -26.93 -3.42 -16.03
CA ALA A 146 -26.52 -4.45 -15.08
C ALA A 146 -25.25 -5.19 -15.57
N ALA A 147 -25.15 -5.47 -16.87
CA ALA A 147 -23.94 -6.08 -17.45
C ALA A 147 -22.72 -5.16 -17.33
N ARG A 148 -22.90 -3.86 -17.61
CA ARG A 148 -21.85 -2.85 -17.42
C ARG A 148 -21.40 -2.77 -15.96
N SER A 149 -22.36 -2.72 -15.04
CA SER A 149 -22.08 -2.65 -13.59
C SER A 149 -21.35 -3.90 -13.09
N ALA A 150 -21.75 -5.09 -13.57
CA ALA A 150 -21.11 -6.35 -13.25
C ALA A 150 -19.66 -6.41 -13.75
N LEU A 151 -19.39 -5.94 -14.98
CA LEU A 151 -18.03 -5.90 -15.52
C LEU A 151 -17.12 -4.95 -14.72
N ILE A 152 -17.61 -3.76 -14.37
CA ILE A 152 -16.85 -2.79 -13.56
C ILE A 152 -16.54 -3.39 -12.19
N ALA A 153 -17.54 -3.97 -11.52
CA ALA A 153 -17.35 -4.57 -10.20
C ALA A 153 -16.34 -5.74 -10.22
N LEU A 154 -16.43 -6.61 -11.23
CA LEU A 154 -15.50 -7.72 -11.41
C LEU A 154 -14.06 -7.23 -11.62
N LEU A 155 -13.87 -6.24 -12.48
CA LEU A 155 -12.55 -5.66 -12.73
C LEU A 155 -12.00 -4.94 -11.50
N ASP A 156 -12.83 -4.20 -10.78
CA ASP A 156 -12.45 -3.51 -9.55
C ASP A 156 -11.99 -4.51 -8.47
N GLU A 157 -12.76 -5.56 -8.22
CA GLU A 157 -12.41 -6.63 -7.27
C GLU A 157 -11.10 -7.31 -7.66
N THR A 158 -10.95 -7.68 -8.93
CA THR A 158 -9.75 -8.36 -9.43
C THR A 158 -8.50 -7.48 -9.31
N LEU A 159 -8.61 -6.18 -9.63
CA LEU A 159 -7.49 -5.23 -9.54
C LEU A 159 -7.12 -4.94 -8.08
N VAL A 160 -8.10 -4.80 -7.19
CA VAL A 160 -7.86 -4.63 -5.75
C VAL A 160 -7.14 -5.84 -5.16
N ASP A 161 -7.52 -7.06 -5.55
CA ASP A 161 -6.83 -8.27 -5.09
C ASP A 161 -5.43 -8.38 -5.69
N ALA A 162 -5.23 -8.01 -6.96
CA ALA A 162 -3.90 -7.94 -7.57
C ALA A 162 -2.97 -6.94 -6.84
N MET A 163 -3.50 -5.83 -6.31
CA MET A 163 -2.73 -4.90 -5.48
C MET A 163 -2.30 -5.49 -4.13
N ARG A 164 -3.10 -6.43 -3.58
CA ARG A 164 -2.84 -7.09 -2.29
C ARG A 164 -1.85 -8.24 -2.41
N PHE A 165 -1.92 -8.99 -3.50
CA PHE A 165 -1.14 -10.22 -3.71
C PHE A 165 -0.19 -10.11 -4.91
N SER A 166 0.72 -9.15 -4.86
CA SER A 166 1.75 -8.98 -5.90
C SER A 166 3.08 -9.58 -5.45
N GLU A 167 3.30 -10.87 -5.71
CA GLU A 167 4.62 -11.52 -5.61
C GLU A 167 5.46 -11.35 -6.89
N GLU A 168 4.92 -10.68 -7.92
CA GLU A 168 5.57 -10.51 -9.22
C GLU A 168 6.51 -9.29 -9.31
N LYS A 169 7.37 -9.29 -10.34
CA LYS A 169 8.33 -8.21 -10.66
C LYS A 169 7.68 -6.86 -10.97
N VAL A 170 6.38 -6.84 -11.23
CA VAL A 170 5.58 -5.65 -11.54
C VAL A 170 4.43 -5.60 -10.54
N ARG A 171 4.21 -4.44 -9.93
CA ARG A 171 3.17 -4.23 -8.93
C ARG A 171 2.15 -3.21 -9.44
N LEU A 172 0.87 -3.54 -9.32
CA LEU A 172 -0.21 -2.57 -9.54
C LEU A 172 -0.23 -1.56 -8.38
N LEU A 173 -0.11 -0.27 -8.71
CA LEU A 173 -0.05 0.81 -7.72
C LEU A 173 -1.37 1.57 -7.56
N ASP A 174 -2.11 1.71 -8.66
CA ASP A 174 -3.37 2.46 -8.73
C ASP A 174 -4.16 1.99 -9.96
N HIS A 175 -5.49 2.09 -9.90
CA HIS A 175 -6.36 1.86 -11.05
C HIS A 175 -7.51 2.86 -11.06
N ALA A 176 -7.87 3.31 -12.27
CA ALA A 176 -8.99 4.21 -12.49
C ALA A 176 -9.70 3.83 -13.79
N PHE A 177 -11.03 3.88 -13.79
CA PHE A 177 -11.84 3.67 -14.98
C PHE A 177 -12.05 4.99 -15.71
N GLU A 178 -11.38 5.16 -16.86
CA GLU A 178 -11.43 6.40 -17.64
C GLU A 178 -12.72 6.52 -18.48
N SER A 179 -13.22 5.40 -19.03
CA SER A 179 -14.43 5.40 -19.85
C SER A 179 -15.10 4.03 -19.88
N SER A 180 -16.41 4.05 -20.15
CA SER A 180 -17.22 2.85 -20.34
C SER A 180 -18.36 3.19 -21.31
N SER A 181 -18.57 2.38 -22.32
CA SER A 181 -19.69 2.54 -23.26
C SER A 181 -20.41 1.21 -23.44
N LEU A 182 -21.74 1.25 -23.50
CA LEU A 182 -22.55 0.10 -23.90
C LEU A 182 -22.57 0.04 -25.42
N LEU A 183 -22.14 -1.09 -25.96
CA LEU A 183 -22.36 -1.44 -27.36
C LEU A 183 -23.56 -2.37 -27.39
N ILE A 184 -24.73 -1.80 -27.70
CA ILE A 184 -25.93 -2.59 -27.97
C ILE A 184 -25.84 -2.98 -29.44
N GLU A 185 -25.52 -4.24 -29.70
CA GLU A 185 -25.70 -4.77 -31.04
C GLU A 185 -27.21 -4.89 -31.29
N ASP A 186 -27.74 -3.98 -32.09
CA ASP A 186 -29.04 -4.17 -32.72
C ASP A 186 -28.92 -5.36 -33.67
N HIS A 187 -29.13 -6.57 -33.13
CA HIS A 187 -29.56 -7.68 -33.97
C HIS A 187 -30.97 -7.33 -34.46
N LYS A 188 -31.04 -6.52 -35.52
CA LYS A 188 -32.14 -6.59 -36.47
C LYS A 188 -32.18 -8.04 -36.92
N THR A 189 -33.13 -8.80 -36.37
CA THR A 189 -33.69 -9.95 -37.07
C THR A 189 -34.18 -9.43 -38.41
N SER A 190 -33.32 -9.50 -39.42
CA SER A 190 -33.72 -9.40 -40.81
C SER A 190 -34.58 -10.63 -41.10
N SER A 191 -35.86 -10.54 -40.76
CA SER A 191 -36.88 -11.26 -41.50
C SER A 191 -37.33 -10.35 -42.64
N ASP A 192 -36.44 -10.08 -43.59
CA ASP A 192 -36.85 -9.73 -44.95
C ASP A 192 -37.53 -10.98 -45.52
N THR A 193 -38.80 -11.15 -45.13
CA THR A 193 -39.70 -12.00 -45.88
C THR A 193 -40.01 -11.19 -47.14
N ASP A 194 -39.23 -11.43 -48.18
CA ASP A 194 -39.43 -10.83 -49.50
C ASP A 194 -40.73 -11.38 -50.10
N PHE A 195 -41.86 -10.74 -49.75
CA PHE A 195 -43.19 -11.03 -50.29
C PHE A 195 -43.30 -10.71 -51.79
N SER A 196 -42.25 -10.15 -52.41
CA SER A 196 -42.22 -9.81 -53.83
C SER A 196 -42.05 -11.04 -54.74
N LYS A 197 -41.83 -12.24 -54.19
CA LYS A 197 -41.69 -13.49 -54.96
C LYS A 197 -42.94 -14.37 -55.03
N LEU A 198 -44.09 -13.91 -54.53
CA LEU A 198 -45.32 -14.73 -54.44
C LEU A 198 -46.42 -14.35 -55.46
N LEU A 199 -46.13 -13.58 -56.51
CA LEU A 199 -47.11 -13.16 -57.52
C LEU A 199 -46.84 -13.63 -58.96
N ASP A 200 -45.87 -14.53 -59.19
CA ASP A 200 -45.62 -15.14 -60.50
C ASP A 200 -45.86 -16.66 -60.51
N LEU A 201 -47.04 -17.10 -60.05
CA LEU A 201 -47.60 -18.43 -60.36
C LEU A 201 -49.10 -18.34 -60.67
#